data_AF-A0A7W6GKU8-F1
#
_entry.id   AF-A0A7W6GKU8-F1
#
_cell.length_a   1.000
_cell.length_b   1.000
_cell.length_c   1.000
_cell.angle_alpha   90.00
_cell.angle_beta   90.00
_cell.angle_gamma   90.00
#
_symmetry.space_group_name_H-M   'P 1'
#
loop_
_entity.id
_entity.type
_entity.pdbx_description
1 polymer ?
#
loop_
_entity_poly.entity_id
_entity_poly.type
_entity_poly.pdbx_seq_one_letter_code
_entity_poly.pdbx_strand_id
1 'polypeptide(L)'
;MPDISLSARHESRLKQKLQHLFWRLIAVLPDRPYLRWKYYSMAGRFPDFEQPRLFSEKVQARKLYDRRPIYAQMVDKHGAKALIAQRAGEQYVIPTYWVGRDLKAVDWSTIPLPAVVKPTHASGCGAFLRERRDIDELLAADPGPEWLKLKHHRINREWAYGEFEPLIIVEEMLVDNGDAPDDYRFFVFSGRVSHIEMRLRRDGVGYECNFTPDWQPMKHESFYYEPYAGDLPRPGDLDEMLEVVRKIAGDSDFMRVDLYRCGGRIYVGELTLYPGGGFKGCVPDQFDEMLGSMWKQELVQALR
;
A
#
# COMPACT_ATOMS: atom_id res chain seq x y z
N MET A 1 18.76 2.49 -4.13
CA MET A 1 17.35 2.12 -3.98
C MET A 1 16.58 2.95 -5.00
N PRO A 2 15.84 2.32 -5.92
CA PRO A 2 14.95 3.05 -6.82
C PRO A 2 13.95 3.86 -5.99
N ASP A 3 13.56 5.00 -6.54
CA ASP A 3 12.82 6.07 -5.89
C ASP A 3 11.40 5.60 -5.53
N ILE A 4 11.20 5.18 -4.28
CA ILE A 4 9.86 4.81 -3.76
C ILE A 4 9.06 6.08 -3.41
N SER A 5 9.66 7.27 -3.57
CA SER A 5 8.91 8.52 -3.52
C SER A 5 8.39 8.84 -4.91
N LEU A 6 7.07 8.71 -5.09
CA LEU A 6 6.42 9.48 -6.13
C LEU A 6 6.67 10.95 -5.76
N SER A 7 7.23 11.73 -6.67
CA SER A 7 7.44 13.17 -6.45
C SER A 7 6.10 13.88 -6.41
N ALA A 8 5.92 14.82 -5.48
CA ALA A 8 4.75 15.69 -5.50
C ALA A 8 4.65 16.42 -6.84
N ARG A 9 3.43 16.56 -7.35
CA ARG A 9 3.14 17.32 -8.55
C ARG A 9 3.70 18.75 -8.36
N HIS A 10 4.64 19.16 -9.22
CA HIS A 10 5.34 20.47 -9.22
C HIS A 10 6.61 20.65 -8.38
N GLU A 11 7.19 19.62 -7.76
CA GLU A 11 8.42 19.81 -6.98
C GLU A 11 9.71 19.81 -7.83
N SER A 12 10.66 20.70 -7.53
CA SER A 12 11.90 20.80 -8.31
C SER A 12 12.83 19.60 -8.08
N ARG A 13 13.46 19.10 -9.15
CA ARG A 13 14.41 17.96 -9.09
C ARG A 13 15.56 18.18 -8.11
N LEU A 14 16.02 19.43 -7.93
CA LEU A 14 17.08 19.76 -6.99
C LEU A 14 16.60 19.61 -5.54
N LYS A 15 15.40 20.10 -5.23
CA LYS A 15 14.81 19.99 -3.89
C LYS A 15 14.62 18.53 -3.49
N GLN A 16 14.13 17.70 -4.42
CA GLN A 16 14.02 16.25 -4.22
C GLN A 16 15.37 15.61 -3.90
N LYS A 17 16.41 15.87 -4.70
CA LYS A 17 17.77 15.32 -4.45
C LYS A 17 18.32 15.71 -3.08
N LEU A 18 18.15 16.97 -2.68
CA LEU A 18 18.57 17.46 -1.36
C LEU A 18 17.79 16.77 -0.23
N GLN A 19 16.49 16.59 -0.40
CA GLN A 19 15.63 15.90 0.56
C GLN A 19 16.03 14.43 0.73
N HIS A 20 16.30 13.72 -0.37
CA HIS A 20 16.80 12.34 -0.31
C HIS A 20 18.17 12.23 0.36
N LEU A 21 19.08 13.18 0.09
CA LEU A 21 20.37 13.23 0.76
C LEU A 21 20.18 13.40 2.27
N PHE A 22 19.34 14.34 2.69
CA PHE A 22 18.99 14.55 4.08
C PHE A 22 18.44 13.27 4.73
N TRP A 23 17.50 12.58 4.07
CA TRP A 23 16.95 11.32 4.58
C TRP A 23 17.98 10.20 4.75
N ARG A 24 19.01 10.16 3.87
CA ARG A 24 20.12 9.21 4.01
C ARG A 24 20.99 9.54 5.22
N LEU A 25 21.24 10.82 5.49
CA LEU A 25 22.03 11.26 6.63
C LEU A 25 21.34 10.93 7.95
N ILE A 26 20.03 11.14 8.05
CA ILE A 26 19.28 10.84 9.28
C ILE A 26 18.95 9.35 9.44
N ALA A 27 19.23 8.50 8.45
CA ALA A 27 18.84 7.08 8.46
C ALA A 27 19.46 6.27 9.61
N VAL A 28 20.58 6.73 10.17
CA VAL A 28 21.27 6.13 11.34
C VAL A 28 20.59 6.45 12.67
N LEU A 29 19.69 7.45 12.70
CA LEU A 29 19.00 7.83 13.91
C LEU A 29 18.02 6.72 14.37
N PRO A 30 17.80 6.57 15.69
CA PRO A 30 16.69 5.79 16.22
C PRO A 30 15.34 6.24 15.63
N ASP A 31 14.32 5.38 15.74
CA ASP A 31 13.03 5.59 15.05
C ASP A 31 12.38 6.94 15.37
N ARG A 32 12.26 7.29 16.65
CA ARG A 32 11.62 8.55 17.08
C ARG A 32 12.30 9.80 16.48
N PRO A 33 13.62 10.03 16.63
CA PRO A 33 14.28 11.18 16.00
C PRO A 33 14.29 11.10 14.47
N TYR A 34 14.41 9.91 13.87
CA TYR A 34 14.29 9.75 12.41
C TYR A 34 12.93 10.23 11.90
N LEU A 35 11.84 9.71 12.49
CA LEU A 35 10.47 10.07 12.12
C LEU A 35 10.23 11.57 12.31
N ARG A 36 10.68 12.15 13.43
CA ARG A 36 10.55 13.58 13.73
C ARG A 36 11.17 14.46 12.64
N TRP A 37 12.42 14.18 12.25
CA TRP A 37 13.13 14.96 11.25
C TRP A 37 12.63 14.73 9.83
N LYS A 38 12.32 13.49 9.47
CA LYS A 38 11.72 13.18 8.17
C LYS A 38 10.37 13.86 8.01
N TYR A 39 9.52 13.79 9.03
CA TYR A 39 8.22 14.47 9.05
C TYR A 39 8.37 15.98 8.86
N TYR A 40 9.29 16.63 9.59
CA TYR A 40 9.58 18.06 9.41
C TYR A 40 9.99 18.40 7.98
N SER A 41 10.86 17.60 7.36
CA SER A 41 11.31 17.84 5.98
C SER A 41 10.22 17.70 4.92
N MET A 42 9.06 17.11 5.26
CA MET A 42 7.94 16.89 4.34
C MET A 42 6.74 17.78 4.67
N ALA A 43 6.42 17.93 5.95
CA ALA A 43 5.27 18.67 6.46
C ALA A 43 5.59 20.14 6.81
N GLY A 44 6.87 20.51 6.92
CA GLY A 44 7.29 21.84 7.37
C GLY A 44 7.11 22.09 8.88
N ARG A 45 6.69 21.07 9.65
CA ARG A 45 6.47 21.14 11.10
C ARG A 45 6.84 19.84 11.78
N PHE A 46 7.09 19.88 13.09
CA PHE A 46 7.31 18.65 13.85
C PHE A 46 5.96 17.98 14.21
N PRO A 47 5.89 16.64 14.21
CA PRO A 47 4.70 15.92 14.64
C PRO A 47 4.60 15.91 16.17
N ASP A 48 3.37 15.91 16.69
CA ASP A 48 3.11 15.54 18.09
C ASP A 48 2.91 14.03 18.20
N PHE A 49 3.88 13.32 18.80
CA PHE A 49 3.77 11.88 19.02
C PHE A 49 3.04 11.52 20.31
N GLU A 50 2.90 12.44 21.25
CA GLU A 50 2.24 12.16 22.54
C GLU A 50 0.74 12.41 22.46
N GLN A 51 0.33 13.41 21.67
CA GLN A 51 -1.07 13.74 21.41
C GLN A 51 -1.31 13.92 19.90
N PRO A 52 -1.14 12.86 19.09
CA PRO A 52 -1.29 12.96 17.64
C PRO A 52 -2.74 13.29 17.29
N ARG A 53 -2.95 14.37 16.55
CA ARG A 53 -4.30 14.80 16.13
C ARG A 53 -4.56 14.44 14.69
N LEU A 54 -3.55 14.63 13.85
CA LEU A 54 -3.63 14.45 12.41
C LEU A 54 -3.45 12.98 12.03
N PHE A 55 -4.06 12.55 10.93
CA PHE A 55 -3.92 11.18 10.45
C PHE A 55 -2.46 10.81 10.22
N SER A 56 -1.69 11.70 9.57
CA SER A 56 -0.26 11.53 9.35
C SER A 56 0.54 11.37 10.65
N GLU A 57 0.21 12.12 11.70
CA GLU A 57 0.82 11.98 13.04
C GLU A 57 0.43 10.65 13.70
N LYS A 58 -0.84 10.25 13.60
CA LYS A 58 -1.33 8.97 14.13
C LYS A 58 -0.67 7.79 13.45
N VAL A 59 -0.40 7.85 12.15
CA VAL A 59 0.40 6.83 11.46
C VAL A 59 1.81 6.76 12.03
N GLN A 60 2.47 7.90 12.36
CA GLN A 60 3.78 7.87 13.00
C GLN A 60 3.72 7.30 14.44
N ALA A 61 2.72 7.69 15.22
CA ALA A 61 2.50 7.17 16.57
C ALA A 61 2.28 5.65 16.55
N ARG A 62 1.49 5.13 15.58
CA ARG A 62 1.30 3.69 15.38
C ARG A 62 2.63 2.97 15.18
N LYS A 63 3.53 3.49 14.34
CA LYS A 63 4.86 2.88 14.11
C LYS A 63 5.72 2.85 15.37
N LEU A 64 5.62 3.87 16.21
CA LEU A 64 6.42 3.96 17.42
C LEU A 64 5.89 3.04 18.53
N TYR A 65 4.58 2.95 18.69
CA TYR A 65 3.98 2.44 19.92
C TYR A 65 3.12 1.20 19.75
N ASP A 66 2.47 1.03 18.60
CA ASP A 66 1.56 -0.10 18.36
C ASP A 66 2.36 -1.25 17.76
N ARG A 67 2.51 -2.32 18.56
CA ARG A 67 3.33 -3.50 18.24
C ARG A 67 2.52 -4.78 18.18
N ARG A 68 1.22 -4.68 17.85
CA ARG A 68 0.33 -5.85 17.72
C ARG A 68 0.89 -6.86 16.70
N PRO A 69 1.17 -8.12 17.08
CA PRO A 69 1.85 -9.10 16.21
C PRO A 69 1.12 -9.39 14.89
N ILE A 70 -0.22 -9.27 14.87
CA ILE A 70 -1.04 -9.50 13.68
C ILE A 70 -0.67 -8.59 12.51
N TYR A 71 -0.03 -7.44 12.77
CA TYR A 71 0.37 -6.50 11.72
C TYR A 71 1.38 -7.08 10.74
N ALA A 72 2.29 -7.94 11.21
CA ALA A 72 3.25 -8.62 10.36
C ALA A 72 2.53 -9.46 9.29
N GLN A 73 1.54 -10.25 9.72
CA GLN A 73 0.72 -11.05 8.81
C GLN A 73 -0.12 -10.19 7.86
N MET A 74 -0.68 -9.07 8.34
CA MET A 74 -1.49 -8.18 7.50
C MET A 74 -0.70 -7.55 6.36
N VAL A 75 0.54 -7.14 6.60
CA VAL A 75 1.35 -6.43 5.60
C VAL A 75 2.21 -7.35 4.72
N ASP A 76 2.34 -8.62 5.10
CA ASP A 76 2.90 -9.67 4.25
C ASP A 76 1.93 -10.02 3.12
N LYS A 77 2.28 -9.72 1.85
CA LYS A 77 1.41 -10.03 0.70
C LYS A 77 1.04 -11.50 0.57
N HIS A 78 1.86 -12.42 1.10
CA HIS A 78 1.51 -13.83 1.13
C HIS A 78 0.68 -14.16 2.38
N GLY A 79 1.16 -13.79 3.57
CA GLY A 79 0.48 -14.01 4.85
C GLY A 79 -0.93 -13.41 4.92
N ALA A 80 -1.16 -12.27 4.28
CA ALA A 80 -2.46 -11.60 4.22
C ALA A 80 -3.52 -12.44 3.49
N LYS A 81 -3.14 -13.29 2.53
CA LYS A 81 -4.08 -14.12 1.76
C LYS A 81 -4.85 -15.07 2.66
N ALA A 82 -4.18 -15.71 3.63
CA ALA A 82 -4.85 -16.57 4.60
C ALA A 82 -5.86 -15.79 5.48
N LEU A 83 -5.51 -14.55 5.84
CA LEU A 83 -6.40 -13.68 6.60
C LEU A 83 -7.64 -13.27 5.78
N ILE A 84 -7.43 -12.96 4.49
CA ILE A 84 -8.50 -12.60 3.56
C ILE A 84 -9.44 -13.79 3.36
N ALA A 85 -8.90 -14.98 3.08
CA ALA A 85 -9.66 -16.21 2.93
C ALA A 85 -10.53 -16.50 4.16
N GLN A 86 -9.94 -16.38 5.36
CA GLN A 86 -10.64 -16.60 6.62
C GLN A 86 -11.76 -15.60 6.88
N ARG A 87 -11.54 -14.31 6.58
CA ARG A 87 -12.47 -13.23 6.96
C ARG A 87 -13.55 -12.95 5.92
N ALA A 88 -13.19 -12.97 4.64
CA ALA A 88 -14.08 -12.60 3.54
C ALA A 88 -14.42 -13.79 2.63
N GLY A 89 -13.50 -14.74 2.46
CA GLY A 89 -13.66 -15.93 1.63
C GLY A 89 -12.55 -16.08 0.59
N GLU A 90 -12.26 -17.32 0.21
CA GLU A 90 -11.20 -17.70 -0.74
C GLU A 90 -11.41 -17.07 -2.12
N GLN A 91 -12.66 -16.83 -2.53
CA GLN A 91 -12.99 -16.29 -3.85
C GLN A 91 -12.45 -14.87 -4.11
N TYR A 92 -12.07 -14.15 -3.05
CA TYR A 92 -11.49 -12.79 -3.10
C TYR A 92 -9.96 -12.79 -3.07
N VAL A 93 -9.32 -13.96 -2.90
CA VAL A 93 -7.85 -14.09 -2.90
C VAL A 93 -7.35 -14.21 -4.33
N ILE A 94 -6.34 -13.41 -4.70
CA ILE A 94 -5.64 -13.55 -5.99
C ILE A 94 -4.89 -14.89 -5.99
N PRO A 95 -5.11 -15.78 -6.98
CA PRO A 95 -4.43 -17.07 -7.05
C PRO A 95 -2.91 -16.95 -7.04
N THR A 96 -2.27 -17.71 -6.15
CA THR A 96 -0.80 -17.80 -6.07
C THR A 96 -0.35 -19.12 -6.65
N TYR A 97 0.49 -19.05 -7.68
CA TYR A 97 1.01 -20.21 -8.39
C TYR A 97 2.27 -20.78 -7.73
N TRP A 98 3.08 -19.91 -7.12
CA TRP A 98 4.31 -20.33 -6.46
C TRP A 98 4.73 -19.37 -5.35
N VAL A 99 5.40 -19.90 -4.33
CA VAL A 99 5.99 -19.16 -3.21
C VAL A 99 7.35 -19.75 -2.88
N GLY A 100 8.35 -18.91 -2.70
CA GLY A 100 9.69 -19.35 -2.30
C GLY A 100 10.71 -18.23 -2.32
N ARG A 101 12.00 -18.57 -2.40
CA ARG A 101 13.11 -17.62 -2.32
C ARG A 101 14.05 -17.63 -3.51
N ASP A 102 13.95 -18.67 -4.34
CA ASP A 102 14.80 -18.86 -5.51
C ASP A 102 13.92 -19.04 -6.75
N LEU A 103 13.99 -18.08 -7.68
CA LEU A 103 13.24 -18.10 -8.93
C LEU A 103 13.68 -19.25 -9.86
N LYS A 104 14.87 -19.80 -9.67
CA LYS A 104 15.37 -20.96 -10.43
C LYS A 104 14.74 -22.27 -9.97
N ALA A 105 14.12 -22.30 -8.79
CA ALA A 105 13.40 -23.45 -8.27
C ALA A 105 11.94 -23.54 -8.75
N VAL A 106 11.47 -22.52 -9.49
CA VAL A 106 10.11 -22.50 -10.05
C VAL A 106 10.04 -23.42 -11.26
N ASP A 107 9.03 -24.28 -11.33
CA ASP A 107 8.68 -24.97 -12.58
C ASP A 107 7.86 -24.03 -13.48
N TRP A 108 8.57 -23.22 -14.27
CA TRP A 108 7.98 -22.21 -15.16
C TRP A 108 7.08 -22.79 -16.25
N SER A 109 7.19 -24.09 -16.54
CA SER A 109 6.30 -24.76 -17.51
C SER A 109 4.85 -24.85 -17.02
N THR A 110 4.67 -24.87 -15.69
CA THR A 110 3.35 -24.96 -15.04
C THR A 110 2.70 -23.61 -14.76
N ILE A 111 3.46 -22.50 -14.87
CA ILE A 111 2.97 -21.16 -14.52
C ILE A 111 2.05 -20.64 -15.65
N PRO A 112 0.76 -20.39 -15.37
CA PRO A 112 -0.13 -19.73 -16.33
C PRO A 112 0.32 -18.28 -16.57
N LEU A 113 0.12 -17.78 -17.78
CA LEU A 113 0.34 -16.37 -18.12
C LEU A 113 -0.99 -15.70 -18.49
N PRO A 114 -1.15 -14.40 -18.18
CA PRO A 114 -0.16 -13.52 -17.59
C PRO A 114 0.02 -13.71 -16.06
N ALA A 115 1.22 -13.42 -15.54
CA ALA A 115 1.59 -13.56 -14.13
C ALA A 115 2.39 -12.37 -13.60
N VAL A 116 2.37 -12.18 -12.28
CA VAL A 116 3.18 -11.19 -11.56
C VAL A 116 4.15 -11.92 -10.63
N VAL A 117 5.42 -11.52 -10.68
CA VAL A 117 6.45 -11.96 -9.73
C VAL A 117 6.82 -10.80 -8.83
N LYS A 118 6.68 -10.94 -7.51
CA LYS A 118 6.99 -9.84 -6.58
C LYS A 118 7.42 -10.33 -5.20
N PRO A 119 8.25 -9.55 -4.48
CA PRO A 119 8.56 -9.84 -3.09
C PRO A 119 7.38 -9.51 -2.17
N THR A 120 7.23 -10.27 -1.09
CA THR A 120 6.11 -10.13 -0.17
C THR A 120 6.18 -8.88 0.69
N HIS A 121 7.39 -8.45 1.09
CA HIS A 121 7.62 -7.40 2.09
C HIS A 121 7.87 -5.99 1.54
N ALA A 122 8.04 -5.83 0.22
CA ALA A 122 8.47 -4.58 -0.40
C ALA A 122 7.49 -4.08 -1.47
N SER A 123 7.56 -2.78 -1.78
CA SER A 123 6.81 -2.15 -2.87
C SER A 123 7.77 -1.56 -3.92
N GLY A 124 7.24 -1.25 -5.11
CA GLY A 124 8.03 -0.66 -6.21
C GLY A 124 9.03 -1.61 -6.87
N CYS A 125 8.88 -2.92 -6.66
CA CYS A 125 9.67 -3.96 -7.27
C CYS A 125 8.79 -5.17 -7.62
N GLY A 126 9.17 -5.87 -8.68
CA GLY A 126 8.44 -6.98 -9.27
C GLY A 126 8.65 -7.04 -10.77
N ALA A 127 8.15 -8.10 -11.39
CA ALA A 127 8.15 -8.30 -12.83
C ALA A 127 6.76 -8.73 -13.29
N PHE A 128 6.34 -8.22 -14.46
CA PHE A 128 5.14 -8.64 -15.15
C PHE A 128 5.54 -9.63 -16.24
N LEU A 129 4.86 -10.76 -16.29
CA LEU A 129 5.07 -11.81 -17.27
C LEU A 129 3.81 -11.91 -18.12
N ARG A 130 3.86 -11.47 -19.37
CA ARG A 130 2.75 -11.55 -20.33
C ARG A 130 2.94 -12.72 -21.28
N GLU A 131 4.17 -13.03 -21.64
CA GLU A 131 4.53 -14.12 -22.53
C GLU A 131 5.79 -14.86 -22.05
N ARG A 132 6.16 -15.95 -22.72
CA ARG A 132 7.26 -16.81 -22.26
C ARG A 132 8.63 -16.12 -22.28
N ARG A 133 8.87 -15.20 -23.22
CA ARG A 133 10.14 -14.45 -23.28
C ARG A 133 10.39 -13.63 -22.01
N ASP A 134 9.34 -13.15 -21.36
CA ASP A 134 9.47 -12.34 -20.15
C ASP A 134 10.03 -13.17 -18.98
N ILE A 135 9.79 -14.49 -19.00
CA ILE A 135 10.38 -15.44 -18.05
C ILE A 135 11.88 -15.56 -18.29
N ASP A 136 12.31 -15.68 -19.55
CA ASP A 136 13.72 -15.75 -19.91
C ASP A 136 14.46 -14.47 -19.47
N GLU A 137 13.86 -13.30 -19.69
CA GLU A 137 14.40 -12.01 -19.22
C GLU A 137 14.48 -11.93 -17.70
N LEU A 138 13.43 -12.38 -16.99
CA LEU A 138 13.42 -12.44 -15.52
C LEU A 138 14.54 -13.34 -14.99
N LEU A 139 14.72 -14.53 -15.57
CA LEU A 139 15.73 -15.50 -15.14
C LEU A 139 17.16 -15.05 -15.49
N ALA A 140 17.33 -14.35 -16.61
CA ALA A 140 18.62 -13.77 -16.99
C ALA A 140 19.01 -12.63 -16.03
N ALA A 141 18.06 -11.79 -15.61
CA ALA A 141 18.29 -10.70 -14.68
C ALA A 141 18.43 -11.17 -13.21
N ASP A 142 17.77 -12.29 -12.85
CA ASP A 142 17.74 -12.90 -11.52
C ASP A 142 17.61 -11.88 -10.38
N PRO A 143 16.52 -11.07 -10.33
CA PRO A 143 16.42 -9.97 -9.37
C PRO A 143 16.09 -10.43 -7.94
N GLY A 144 15.72 -11.71 -7.77
CA GLY A 144 15.22 -12.28 -6.51
C GLY A 144 16.15 -12.02 -5.31
N PRO A 145 17.46 -12.33 -5.39
CA PRO A 145 18.39 -12.06 -4.29
C PRO A 145 18.45 -10.60 -3.87
N GLU A 146 18.36 -9.65 -4.80
CA GLU A 146 18.37 -8.22 -4.48
C GLU A 146 17.04 -7.74 -3.89
N TRP A 147 15.91 -8.26 -4.39
CA TRP A 147 14.60 -7.99 -3.80
C TRP A 147 14.52 -8.46 -2.34
N LEU A 148 15.00 -9.67 -2.04
CA LEU A 148 14.99 -10.24 -0.70
C LEU A 148 15.90 -9.48 0.29
N LYS A 149 16.96 -8.81 -0.19
CA LYS A 149 17.84 -7.96 0.64
C LYS A 149 17.21 -6.60 1.00
N LEU A 150 16.12 -6.20 0.35
CA LEU A 150 15.49 -4.90 0.61
C LEU A 150 15.02 -4.82 2.06
N LYS A 151 15.47 -3.79 2.78
CA LYS A 151 15.01 -3.49 4.14
C LYS A 151 13.85 -2.49 4.10
N HIS A 152 12.74 -2.88 3.47
CA HIS A 152 11.59 -1.98 3.21
C HIS A 152 11.09 -1.27 4.48
N HIS A 153 10.91 -2.03 5.57
CA HIS A 153 10.53 -1.51 6.88
C HIS A 153 11.40 -0.34 7.37
N ARG A 154 12.69 -0.26 6.99
CA ARG A 154 13.58 0.84 7.43
C ARG A 154 13.32 2.15 6.71
N ILE A 155 12.75 2.13 5.50
CA ILE A 155 12.57 3.32 4.66
C ILE A 155 11.67 4.35 5.34
N ASN A 156 10.59 3.90 5.98
CA ASN A 156 9.64 4.76 6.69
C ASN A 156 9.43 4.35 8.16
N ARG A 157 10.25 3.43 8.68
CA ARG A 157 10.12 2.81 10.01
C ARG A 157 8.79 2.06 10.20
N GLU A 158 8.37 1.37 9.15
CA GLU A 158 7.17 0.53 9.11
C GLU A 158 7.54 -0.87 9.59
N TRP A 159 7.73 -1.00 10.90
CA TRP A 159 8.34 -2.17 11.53
C TRP A 159 7.72 -3.51 11.12
N ALA A 160 6.40 -3.58 10.92
CA ALA A 160 5.70 -4.82 10.62
C ALA A 160 6.20 -5.51 9.34
N TYR A 161 6.67 -4.77 8.34
CA TYR A 161 7.30 -5.32 7.12
C TYR A 161 8.68 -5.97 7.38
N GLY A 162 9.16 -5.98 8.61
CA GLY A 162 10.43 -6.59 9.04
C GLY A 162 10.28 -7.76 10.00
N GLU A 163 9.06 -8.15 10.37
CA GLU A 163 8.76 -9.17 11.38
C GLU A 163 8.40 -10.54 10.78
N PHE A 164 8.69 -10.75 9.50
CA PHE A 164 8.53 -12.01 8.80
C PHE A 164 9.65 -12.19 7.79
N GLU A 165 9.94 -13.44 7.43
CA GLU A 165 10.97 -13.74 6.42
C GLU A 165 10.46 -13.34 5.04
N PRO A 166 11.20 -12.49 4.28
CA PRO A 166 10.84 -12.14 2.92
C PRO A 166 10.73 -13.37 2.00
N LEU A 167 9.68 -13.41 1.20
CA LEU A 167 9.48 -14.42 0.15
C LEU A 167 9.24 -13.72 -1.18
N ILE A 168 9.33 -14.50 -2.26
CA ILE A 168 8.88 -14.12 -3.60
C ILE A 168 7.64 -14.94 -3.91
N ILE A 169 6.63 -14.29 -4.45
CA ILE A 169 5.42 -14.95 -4.94
C ILE A 169 5.30 -14.78 -6.45
N VAL A 170 4.78 -15.83 -7.11
CA VAL A 170 4.27 -15.78 -8.48
C VAL A 170 2.76 -15.93 -8.39
N GLU A 171 2.01 -14.95 -8.88
CA GLU A 171 0.54 -14.95 -8.81
C GLU A 171 -0.08 -14.53 -10.14
N GLU A 172 -1.39 -14.76 -10.27
CA GLU A 172 -2.17 -14.32 -11.41
C GLU A 172 -2.01 -12.81 -11.64
N MET A 173 -1.73 -12.42 -12.88
CA MET A 173 -1.80 -11.01 -13.26
C MET A 173 -3.23 -10.66 -13.62
N LEU A 174 -3.87 -9.84 -12.79
CA LEU A 174 -5.17 -9.28 -13.12
C LEU A 174 -5.01 -8.28 -14.27
N VAL A 175 -5.76 -8.49 -15.35
CA VAL A 175 -5.76 -7.65 -16.55
C VAL A 175 -7.21 -7.37 -16.94
N ASP A 176 -7.55 -6.10 -17.07
CA ASP A 176 -8.86 -5.65 -17.54
C ASP A 176 -8.69 -4.79 -18.80
N ASN A 177 -9.35 -5.19 -19.89
CA ASN A 177 -9.22 -4.55 -21.21
C ASN A 177 -7.77 -4.34 -21.71
N GLY A 178 -6.85 -5.23 -21.33
CA GLY A 178 -5.42 -5.16 -21.70
C GLY A 178 -4.55 -4.36 -20.74
N ASP A 179 -5.15 -3.60 -19.82
CA ASP A 179 -4.50 -2.76 -18.82
C ASP A 179 -4.61 -3.35 -17.40
N ALA A 180 -3.92 -2.70 -16.45
CA ALA A 180 -4.13 -3.00 -15.04
C ALA A 180 -5.56 -2.59 -14.64
N PRO A 181 -6.26 -3.42 -13.85
CA PRO A 181 -7.61 -3.08 -13.38
C PRO A 181 -7.59 -1.81 -12.52
N ASP A 182 -8.75 -1.17 -12.45
CA ASP A 182 -8.96 -0.03 -11.55
C ASP A 182 -8.77 -0.49 -10.09
N ASP A 183 -8.06 0.34 -9.32
CA ASP A 183 -7.60 0.09 -7.95
C ASP A 183 -8.45 0.92 -6.97
N TYR A 184 -9.28 0.24 -6.19
CA TYR A 184 -10.20 0.84 -5.23
C TYR A 184 -9.66 0.69 -3.82
N ARG A 185 -9.34 1.81 -3.17
CA ARG A 185 -8.66 1.82 -1.88
C ARG A 185 -9.58 2.38 -0.82
N PHE A 186 -10.04 1.50 0.04
CA PHE A 186 -11.02 1.83 1.06
C PHE A 186 -10.31 2.16 2.36
N PHE A 187 -10.50 3.38 2.87
CA PHE A 187 -9.98 3.78 4.17
C PHE A 187 -11.01 3.45 5.25
N VAL A 188 -10.68 2.54 6.14
CA VAL A 188 -11.59 2.02 7.16
C VAL A 188 -11.11 2.42 8.55
N PHE A 189 -11.98 3.09 9.31
CA PHE A 189 -11.73 3.50 10.69
C PHE A 189 -12.76 2.86 11.60
N SER A 190 -12.32 2.03 12.55
CA SER A 190 -13.21 1.33 13.50
C SER A 190 -14.39 0.63 12.80
N GLY A 191 -14.08 -0.15 11.75
CA GLY A 191 -15.06 -0.88 10.94
C GLY A 191 -15.91 -0.03 9.97
N ARG A 192 -15.73 1.31 9.94
CA ARG A 192 -16.49 2.21 9.05
C ARG A 192 -15.63 2.70 7.89
N VAL A 193 -16.11 2.50 6.67
CA VAL A 193 -15.49 3.06 5.47
C VAL A 193 -15.71 4.58 5.47
N SER A 194 -14.60 5.34 5.46
CA SER A 194 -14.61 6.80 5.39
C SER A 194 -14.80 7.29 3.96
N HIS A 195 -13.96 6.79 3.06
CA HIS A 195 -13.94 7.15 1.64
C HIS A 195 -13.24 6.07 0.83
N ILE A 196 -13.33 6.21 -0.48
CA ILE A 196 -12.75 5.35 -1.50
C ILE A 196 -11.82 6.19 -2.36
N GLU A 197 -10.53 5.90 -2.32
CA GLU A 197 -9.52 6.39 -3.25
C GLU A 197 -9.51 5.46 -4.46
N MET A 198 -10.01 5.92 -5.62
CA MET A 198 -9.97 5.15 -6.87
C MET A 198 -8.78 5.61 -7.70
N ARG A 199 -7.89 4.69 -8.04
CA ARG A 199 -6.82 4.91 -9.02
C ARG A 199 -7.12 4.16 -10.29
N LEU A 200 -7.00 4.86 -11.40
CA LEU A 200 -7.31 4.33 -12.72
C LEU A 200 -6.30 4.81 -13.73
N ARG A 201 -6.16 4.05 -14.81
CA ARG A 201 -5.31 4.41 -15.95
C ARG A 201 -6.17 4.49 -17.20
N ARG A 202 -6.05 5.59 -17.94
CA ARG A 202 -6.72 5.79 -19.25
C ARG A 202 -5.69 6.37 -20.19
N ASP A 203 -5.56 5.78 -21.39
CA ASP A 203 -4.61 6.20 -22.43
C ASP A 203 -3.17 6.35 -21.93
N GLY A 204 -2.74 5.46 -21.03
CA GLY A 204 -1.41 5.49 -20.41
C GLY A 204 -1.22 6.54 -19.30
N VAL A 205 -2.22 7.39 -19.05
CA VAL A 205 -2.21 8.41 -18.00
C VAL A 205 -2.88 7.87 -16.74
N GLY A 206 -2.25 8.07 -15.58
CA GLY A 206 -2.80 7.70 -14.28
C GLY A 206 -3.61 8.84 -13.66
N TYR A 207 -4.76 8.52 -13.10
CA TYR A 207 -5.65 9.44 -12.41
C TYR A 207 -6.00 8.91 -11.01
N GLU A 208 -6.40 9.83 -10.13
CA GLU A 208 -6.94 9.49 -8.81
C GLU A 208 -8.21 10.32 -8.56
N CYS A 209 -9.26 9.63 -8.12
CA CYS A 209 -10.55 10.22 -7.77
C CYS A 209 -10.97 9.73 -6.39
N ASN A 210 -11.63 10.60 -5.62
CA ASN A 210 -12.06 10.29 -4.26
C ASN A 210 -13.58 10.28 -4.19
N PHE A 211 -14.15 9.26 -3.52
CA PHE A 211 -15.59 9.12 -3.36
C PHE A 211 -15.96 8.81 -1.92
N THR A 212 -17.14 9.25 -1.51
CA THR A 212 -17.80 8.76 -0.30
C THR A 212 -18.27 7.30 -0.50
N PRO A 213 -18.64 6.57 0.57
CA PRO A 213 -19.14 5.20 0.45
C PRO A 213 -20.42 5.03 -0.37
N ASP A 214 -21.23 6.09 -0.49
CA ASP A 214 -22.42 6.19 -1.35
C ASP A 214 -22.11 6.68 -2.78
N TRP A 215 -20.83 6.67 -3.17
CA TRP A 215 -20.34 7.03 -4.50
C TRP A 215 -20.56 8.51 -4.88
N GLN A 216 -20.49 9.42 -3.92
CA GLN A 216 -20.49 10.86 -4.19
C GLN A 216 -19.05 11.37 -4.35
N PRO A 217 -18.72 12.13 -5.41
CA PRO A 217 -17.38 12.68 -5.60
C PRO A 217 -16.97 13.58 -4.42
N MET A 218 -15.75 13.40 -3.94
CA MET A 218 -15.13 14.25 -2.92
C MET A 218 -14.17 15.24 -3.58
N LYS A 219 -14.14 16.48 -3.08
CA LYS A 219 -13.27 17.55 -3.59
C LYS A 219 -11.81 17.46 -3.11
N HIS A 220 -11.38 16.30 -2.64
CA HIS A 220 -9.99 16.11 -2.19
C HIS A 220 -9.10 15.82 -3.39
N GLU A 221 -8.05 16.64 -3.56
CA GLU A 221 -7.09 16.50 -4.64
C GLU A 221 -5.94 15.57 -4.27
N SER A 222 -5.55 14.71 -5.22
CA SER A 222 -4.34 13.89 -5.08
C SER A 222 -3.07 14.74 -5.09
N PHE A 223 -2.10 14.37 -4.26
CA PHE A 223 -0.75 14.97 -4.33
C PHE A 223 0.06 14.52 -5.55
N TYR A 224 -0.35 13.44 -6.23
CA TYR A 224 0.46 12.77 -7.27
C TYR A 224 -0.21 12.67 -8.62
N TYR A 225 -1.54 12.54 -8.64
CA TYR A 225 -2.29 12.27 -9.85
C TYR A 225 -3.24 13.42 -10.18
N GLU A 226 -3.59 13.53 -11.45
CA GLU A 226 -4.66 14.40 -11.91
C GLU A 226 -6.01 13.79 -11.52
N PRO A 227 -7.03 14.60 -11.22
CA PRO A 227 -8.39 14.09 -11.21
C PRO A 227 -8.78 13.65 -12.63
N TYR A 228 -9.50 12.55 -12.74
CA TYR A 228 -10.10 12.15 -14.01
C TYR A 228 -11.32 13.02 -14.31
N ALA A 229 -11.36 13.62 -15.51
CA ALA A 229 -12.45 14.51 -15.91
C ALA A 229 -13.65 13.79 -16.55
N GLY A 230 -13.51 12.50 -16.88
CA GLY A 230 -14.58 11.69 -17.46
C GLY A 230 -15.58 11.22 -16.41
N ASP A 231 -16.68 10.62 -16.87
CA ASP A 231 -17.70 10.05 -15.99
C ASP A 231 -17.22 8.72 -15.38
N LEU A 232 -17.54 8.52 -14.10
CA LEU A 232 -17.21 7.32 -13.33
C LEU A 232 -18.50 6.86 -12.64
N PRO A 233 -19.32 6.02 -13.32
CA PRO A 233 -20.58 5.57 -12.75
C PRO A 233 -20.33 4.68 -11.53
N ARG A 234 -21.30 4.67 -10.61
CA ARG A 234 -21.26 3.79 -9.44
C ARG A 234 -21.07 2.33 -9.88
N PRO A 235 -20.04 1.63 -9.38
CA PRO A 235 -19.86 0.21 -9.68
C PRO A 235 -21.08 -0.59 -9.24
N GLY A 236 -21.53 -1.52 -10.08
CA GLY A 236 -22.68 -2.38 -9.78
C GLY A 236 -22.45 -3.30 -8.57
N ASP A 237 -21.19 -3.57 -8.26
CA ASP A 237 -20.68 -4.42 -7.18
C ASP A 237 -20.16 -3.63 -5.97
N LEU A 238 -20.46 -2.31 -5.88
CA LEU A 238 -19.99 -1.48 -4.77
C LEU A 238 -20.43 -1.98 -3.39
N ASP A 239 -21.66 -2.46 -3.27
CA ASP A 239 -22.18 -2.96 -1.98
C ASP A 239 -21.42 -4.22 -1.52
N GLU A 240 -21.06 -5.10 -2.47
CA GLU A 240 -20.22 -6.27 -2.20
C GLU A 240 -18.81 -5.85 -1.79
N MET A 241 -18.20 -4.89 -2.50
CA MET A 241 -16.89 -4.34 -2.14
C MET A 241 -16.88 -3.79 -0.70
N LEU A 242 -17.90 -3.01 -0.33
CA LEU A 242 -18.05 -2.48 1.02
C LEU A 242 -18.23 -3.58 2.08
N GLU A 243 -18.96 -4.64 1.76
CA GLU A 243 -19.12 -5.80 2.66
C GLU A 243 -17.80 -6.53 2.88
N VAL A 244 -17.07 -6.85 1.80
CA VAL A 244 -15.76 -7.51 1.84
C VAL A 244 -14.77 -6.69 2.68
N VAL A 245 -14.70 -5.39 2.44
CA VAL A 245 -13.82 -4.47 3.17
C VAL A 245 -14.16 -4.45 4.66
N ARG A 246 -15.44 -4.42 5.04
CA ARG A 246 -15.86 -4.46 6.44
C ARG A 246 -15.49 -5.78 7.12
N LYS A 247 -15.69 -6.92 6.44
CA LYS A 247 -15.29 -8.24 6.95
C LYS A 247 -13.78 -8.34 7.19
N ILE A 248 -12.98 -7.84 6.24
CA ILE A 248 -11.51 -7.83 6.36
C ILE A 248 -11.06 -6.89 7.47
N ALA A 249 -11.63 -5.68 7.54
CA ALA A 249 -11.27 -4.69 8.54
C ALA A 249 -11.63 -5.12 9.97
N GLY A 250 -12.81 -5.72 10.16
CA GLY A 250 -13.31 -6.13 11.46
C GLY A 250 -13.17 -4.99 12.48
N ASP A 251 -12.61 -5.32 13.65
CA ASP A 251 -12.42 -4.39 14.76
C ASP A 251 -11.10 -3.60 14.69
N SER A 252 -10.47 -3.51 13.52
CA SER A 252 -9.27 -2.67 13.36
C SER A 252 -9.61 -1.20 13.61
N ASP A 253 -8.76 -0.52 14.39
CA ASP A 253 -8.88 0.92 14.65
C ASP A 253 -8.67 1.73 13.37
N PHE A 254 -7.77 1.26 12.50
CA PHE A 254 -7.59 1.78 11.14
C PHE A 254 -6.89 0.77 10.23
N MET A 255 -7.40 0.60 9.01
CA MET A 255 -6.72 -0.08 7.92
C MET A 255 -7.20 0.46 6.57
N ARG A 256 -6.31 0.50 5.59
CA ARG A 256 -6.69 0.66 4.18
C ARG A 256 -6.74 -0.72 3.53
N VAL A 257 -7.82 -1.00 2.80
CA VAL A 257 -8.03 -2.25 2.07
C VAL A 257 -8.11 -1.91 0.58
N ASP A 258 -7.21 -2.47 -0.21
CA ASP A 258 -7.12 -2.22 -1.65
C ASP A 258 -7.78 -3.38 -2.38
N LEU A 259 -8.75 -3.07 -3.24
CA LEU A 259 -9.48 -4.03 -4.07
C LEU A 259 -9.22 -3.76 -5.55
N TYR A 260 -9.15 -4.84 -6.32
CA TYR A 260 -9.23 -4.82 -7.77
C TYR A 260 -10.57 -5.37 -8.23
N ARG A 261 -11.09 -4.76 -9.30
CA ARG A 261 -12.24 -5.28 -10.03
C ARG A 261 -11.77 -5.75 -11.40
N CYS A 262 -11.89 -7.04 -11.69
CA CYS A 262 -11.36 -7.65 -12.91
C CYS A 262 -12.26 -8.79 -13.38
N GLY A 263 -12.73 -8.76 -14.63
CA GLY A 263 -13.57 -9.81 -15.20
C GLY A 263 -14.88 -10.05 -14.42
N GLY A 264 -15.47 -9.00 -13.85
CA GLY A 264 -16.69 -9.10 -13.03
C GLY A 264 -16.49 -9.74 -11.65
N ARG A 265 -15.23 -9.89 -11.20
CA ARG A 265 -14.87 -10.41 -9.87
C ARG A 265 -14.10 -9.36 -9.08
N ILE A 266 -14.21 -9.46 -7.75
CA ILE A 266 -13.49 -8.63 -6.79
C ILE A 266 -12.30 -9.43 -6.26
N TYR A 267 -11.14 -8.80 -6.18
CA TYR A 267 -9.95 -9.36 -5.57
C TYR A 267 -9.37 -8.40 -4.55
N VAL A 268 -8.87 -8.92 -3.42
CA VAL A 268 -8.13 -8.13 -2.45
C VAL A 268 -6.67 -8.07 -2.88
N GLY A 269 -6.19 -6.86 -3.14
CA GLY A 269 -4.81 -6.61 -3.58
C GLY A 269 -3.84 -6.43 -2.42
N GLU A 270 -4.15 -5.54 -1.47
CA GLU A 270 -3.26 -5.20 -0.37
C GLU A 270 -4.03 -4.79 0.90
N LEU A 271 -3.49 -5.15 2.06
CA LEU A 271 -3.88 -4.58 3.35
C LEU A 271 -2.78 -3.62 3.79
N THR A 272 -3.11 -2.36 4.05
CA THR A 272 -2.12 -1.33 4.36
C THR A 272 -2.41 -0.66 5.71
N LEU A 273 -1.43 -0.75 6.61
CA LEU A 273 -1.50 -0.15 7.95
C LEU A 273 -0.84 1.23 8.04
N TYR A 274 0.01 1.55 7.06
CA TYR A 274 0.82 2.76 7.00
C TYR A 274 0.71 3.45 5.62
N PRO A 275 -0.48 3.88 5.17
CA PRO A 275 -0.61 4.51 3.85
C PRO A 275 0.36 5.66 3.66
N GLY A 276 1.15 5.59 2.58
CA GLY A 276 2.19 6.57 2.29
C GLY A 276 3.25 6.73 3.38
N GLY A 277 3.41 5.75 4.27
CA GLY A 277 4.23 5.85 5.47
C GLY A 277 3.84 7.01 6.38
N GLY A 278 2.62 7.54 6.31
CA GLY A 278 2.23 8.75 7.05
C GLY A 278 3.08 9.98 6.71
N PHE A 279 3.74 9.94 5.55
CA PHE A 279 4.64 10.96 5.02
C PHE A 279 4.11 11.57 3.72
N LYS A 280 3.28 10.83 2.97
CA LYS A 280 2.59 11.34 1.79
C LYS A 280 1.42 12.22 2.21
N GLY A 281 1.28 13.39 1.59
CA GLY A 281 0.19 14.32 1.88
C GLY A 281 0.25 14.99 3.25
N CYS A 282 1.42 15.07 3.89
CA CYS A 282 1.59 15.73 5.20
C CYS A 282 1.52 17.25 5.15
N VAL A 283 0.92 17.84 4.13
CA VAL A 283 0.52 19.23 4.22
C VAL A 283 -0.70 19.20 5.12
N PRO A 284 -0.69 19.84 6.31
CA PRO A 284 -1.86 19.88 7.16
C PRO A 284 -2.98 20.59 6.41
N ASP A 285 -3.82 19.79 5.79
CA ASP A 285 -5.04 20.20 5.14
C ASP A 285 -6.22 19.69 5.97
N GLN A 286 -7.40 20.16 5.60
CA GLN A 286 -8.64 19.78 6.28
C GLN A 286 -8.89 18.26 6.19
N PHE A 287 -8.26 17.56 5.25
CA PHE A 287 -8.43 16.13 5.05
C PHE A 287 -7.59 15.32 6.06
N ASP A 288 -6.33 15.69 6.29
CA ASP A 288 -5.47 15.07 7.33
C ASP A 288 -6.07 15.24 8.74
N GLU A 289 -6.67 16.41 9.01
CA GLU A 289 -7.45 16.68 10.23
C GLU A 289 -8.71 15.82 10.32
N MET A 290 -9.50 15.77 9.25
CA MET A 290 -10.72 14.99 9.18
C MET A 290 -10.45 13.51 9.44
N LEU A 291 -9.48 12.90 8.71
CA LEU A 291 -9.09 11.50 8.89
C LEU A 291 -8.51 11.27 10.30
N GLY A 292 -7.74 12.23 10.81
CA GLY A 292 -7.24 12.22 12.17
C GLY A 292 -8.38 12.10 13.19
N SER A 293 -9.43 12.91 13.05
CA SER A 293 -10.58 12.91 13.95
C SER A 293 -11.38 11.59 13.96
N MET A 294 -11.40 10.86 12.83
CA MET A 294 -12.09 9.58 12.70
C MET A 294 -11.36 8.44 13.41
N TRP A 295 -10.03 8.51 13.49
CA TRP A 295 -9.22 7.47 14.10
C TRP A 295 -9.17 7.60 15.63
N LYS A 296 -10.05 6.88 16.32
CA LYS A 296 -9.96 6.67 17.77
C LYS A 296 -8.84 5.67 18.06
N GLN A 297 -7.61 6.18 18.06
CA GLN A 297 -6.41 5.36 18.12
C GLN A 297 -6.24 4.78 19.53
N GLU A 298 -6.35 3.46 19.63
CA GLU A 298 -6.05 2.70 20.84
C GLU A 298 -4.67 2.06 20.68
N LEU A 299 -3.65 2.74 21.19
CA LEU A 299 -2.27 2.26 21.10
C LEU A 299 -2.02 1.21 22.19
N VAL A 300 -1.89 -0.06 21.78
CA VAL A 300 -1.38 -1.10 22.67
C VAL A 300 0.14 -1.01 22.68
N GLN A 301 0.68 -0.37 23.71
CA GLN A 301 2.12 -0.48 23.99
C GLN A 301 2.39 -1.92 24.42
N ALA A 302 3.23 -2.64 23.66
CA ALA A 302 3.85 -3.83 24.22
C ALA A 302 4.60 -3.39 25.48
N LEU A 303 4.21 -3.95 26.63
CA LEU A 303 4.99 -3.83 27.86
C LEU A 303 6.42 -4.25 27.52
N ARG A 304 7.35 -3.31 27.67
CA ARG A 304 8.79 -3.55 27.44
C ARG A 304 9.32 -4.61 28.39
#